data_AF-A0A7V9APJ5-F1
#
_entry.id   AF-A0A7V9APJ5-F1
#
_cell.length_a   1.000
_cell.length_b   1.000
_cell.length_c   1.000
_cell.angle_alpha   90.00
_cell.angle_beta   90.00
_cell.angle_gamma   90.00
#
_symmetry.space_group_name_H-M   'P 1'
#
loop_
_entity.id
_entity.type
_entity.pdbx_description
1 polymer ?
#
loop_
_entity_poly.entity_id
_entity_poly.type
_entity_poly.pdbx_seq_one_letter_code
_entity_poly.pdbx_strand_id
1 'polypeptide(L)'
;MPIAELVAFCKLVEPKLILLSLTTVPASDKAAGFVKELGMQLTNQAVVIVGGAAAQAEMPLFAQAHIAVLDNLLELDRRLAPLVTSSRSRR
;
A
#
# COMPACT_ATOMS: atom_id res chain seq x y z
N MET A 1 -9.54 0.90 9.24
CA MET A 1 -9.44 -0.58 9.36
C MET A 1 -8.11 -0.90 10.03
N PRO A 2 -8.08 -1.68 11.11
CA PRO A 2 -6.85 -2.17 11.73
C PRO A 2 -6.02 -3.04 10.78
N ILE A 3 -4.69 -3.05 10.93
CA ILE A 3 -3.79 -3.82 10.07
C ILE A 3 -4.11 -5.32 10.14
N ALA A 4 -4.42 -5.86 11.33
CA ALA A 4 -4.75 -7.28 11.49
C ALA A 4 -5.98 -7.71 10.68
N GLU A 5 -7.03 -6.88 10.65
CA GLU A 5 -8.23 -7.14 9.85
C GLU A 5 -7.93 -7.06 8.35
N LEU A 6 -7.15 -6.08 7.92
CA LEU A 6 -6.71 -5.96 6.54
C LEU A 6 -5.88 -7.18 6.10
N VAL A 7 -4.96 -7.66 6.94
CA VAL A 7 -4.17 -8.87 6.68
C VAL A 7 -5.08 -10.09 6.55
N ALA A 8 -6.04 -10.26 7.45
CA ALA A 8 -6.98 -11.38 7.38
C ALA A 8 -7.81 -11.33 6.08
N PHE A 9 -8.27 -10.13 5.70
CA PHE A 9 -8.98 -9.92 4.44
C PHE A 9 -8.11 -10.23 3.22
N CYS A 10 -6.86 -9.75 3.19
CA CYS A 10 -5.92 -10.01 2.10
C CYS A 10 -5.59 -11.50 1.96
N LYS A 11 -5.51 -12.26 3.06
CA LYS A 11 -5.35 -13.73 3.00
C LYS A 11 -6.55 -14.43 2.37
N LEU A 12 -7.76 -13.89 2.52
CA LEU A 12 -8.97 -14.48 1.96
C LEU A 12 -9.09 -14.21 0.45
N VAL A 13 -8.78 -12.99 0.02
CA VAL A 13 -8.98 -12.57 -1.38
C VAL A 13 -7.73 -12.69 -2.26
N GLU A 14 -6.56 -12.94 -1.64
CA GLU A 14 -5.24 -13.09 -2.28
C GLU A 14 -4.97 -12.02 -3.35
N PRO A 15 -4.99 -10.72 -2.98
CA PRO A 15 -4.86 -9.66 -3.96
C PRO A 15 -3.43 -9.60 -4.50
N LYS A 16 -3.28 -9.31 -5.80
CA LYS A 16 -1.96 -9.00 -6.37
C LYS A 16 -1.49 -7.57 -6.05
N LEU A 17 -2.45 -6.69 -5.75
CA LEU A 17 -2.23 -5.28 -5.45
C LEU A 17 -3.17 -4.83 -4.34
N ILE A 18 -2.61 -4.11 -3.38
CA ILE A 18 -3.33 -3.41 -2.31
C ILE A 18 -3.11 -1.92 -2.51
N LEU A 19 -4.20 -1.18 -2.67
CA LEU A 19 -4.22 0.28 -2.72
C LEU A 19 -4.88 0.82 -1.47
N LEU A 20 -4.14 1.59 -0.67
CA LEU A 20 -4.62 2.19 0.57
C LEU A 20 -4.72 3.70 0.42
N SER A 21 -5.88 4.26 0.76
CA SER A 21 -6.06 5.71 0.91
C SER A 21 -5.95 6.07 2.38
N LEU A 22 -4.88 6.78 2.75
CA LEU A 22 -4.63 7.21 4.13
C LEU A 22 -5.01 8.68 4.28
N THR A 23 -6.09 8.91 5.01
CA THR A 23 -6.54 10.25 5.41
C THR A 23 -5.85 10.73 6.69
N THR A 24 -5.35 9.80 7.50
CA THR A 24 -4.62 10.06 8.74
C THR A 24 -3.54 9.02 8.95
N VAL A 25 -2.39 9.43 9.49
CA VAL A 25 -1.36 8.55 10.04
C VAL A 25 -1.33 8.77 11.56
N PRO A 26 -0.98 7.78 12.39
CA PRO A 26 -0.76 8.00 13.83
C PRO A 26 0.22 9.16 14.07
N ALA A 27 0.19 9.73 15.27
CA ALA A 27 1.12 10.79 15.67
C ALA A 27 2.59 10.40 15.36
N SER A 28 3.44 11.40 15.11
CA SER A 28 4.79 11.24 14.56
C SER A 28 5.66 10.20 15.31
N ASP A 29 5.50 10.10 16.64
CA ASP A 29 6.18 9.13 17.50
C ASP A 29 5.79 7.66 17.22
N LYS A 30 4.61 7.43 16.65
CA LYS A 30 4.04 6.12 16.31
C LYS A 30 3.96 5.85 14.82
N ALA A 31 4.09 6.88 13.98
CA ALA A 31 4.01 6.77 12.53
C ALA A 31 5.02 5.74 12.00
N ALA A 32 6.25 5.75 12.50
CA ALA A 32 7.30 4.82 12.05
C ALA A 32 6.96 3.36 12.36
N GLY A 33 6.44 3.10 13.57
CA GLY A 33 5.99 1.77 13.97
C GLY A 33 4.83 1.29 13.09
N PHE A 34 3.85 2.16 12.84
CA PHE A 34 2.73 1.88 11.95
C PHE A 34 3.16 1.52 10.53
N VAL A 35 4.02 2.34 9.92
CA VAL A 35 4.49 2.11 8.55
C VAL A 35 5.34 0.84 8.45
N LYS A 36 6.18 0.58 9.45
CA LYS A 36 6.97 -0.66 9.52
C LYS A 36 6.07 -1.89 9.65
N GLU A 37 5.06 -1.85 10.52
CA GLU A 37 4.11 -2.94 10.70
C GLU A 37 3.34 -3.21 9.41
N LEU A 38 2.83 -2.15 8.77
CA LEU A 38 2.11 -2.23 7.50
C LEU A 38 2.99 -2.89 6.42
N GLY A 39 4.25 -2.46 6.32
CA GLY A 39 5.23 -3.04 5.41
C GLY A 39 5.43 -4.54 5.68
N MET A 40 5.82 -4.90 6.90
CA MET A 40 6.12 -6.29 7.27
C MET A 40 4.94 -7.25 7.03
N GLN A 41 3.71 -6.79 7.27
CA GLN A 41 2.54 -7.64 7.21
C GLN A 41 1.98 -7.81 5.79
N LEU A 42 2.08 -6.79 4.93
CA LEU A 42 1.36 -6.75 3.65
C LEU A 42 2.26 -6.91 2.42
N THR A 43 3.51 -6.42 2.44
CA THR A 43 4.35 -6.41 1.22
C THR A 43 4.80 -7.81 0.79
N ASN A 44 4.80 -8.78 1.71
CA ASN A 44 5.04 -10.19 1.39
C ASN A 44 3.85 -10.87 0.67
N GLN A 45 2.65 -10.28 0.74
CA GLN A 45 1.44 -10.86 0.17
C GLN A 45 1.08 -10.24 -1.18
N ALA A 46 1.31 -8.94 -1.33
CA ALA A 46 0.92 -8.18 -2.51
C ALA A 46 1.82 -6.96 -2.71
N VAL A 47 1.77 -6.38 -3.91
CA VAL A 47 2.29 -5.01 -4.08
C VAL A 47 1.42 -4.06 -3.26
N VAL A 48 2.03 -3.23 -2.42
CA VAL A 48 1.32 -2.25 -1.59
C VAL A 48 1.62 -0.85 -2.09
N ILE A 49 0.57 -0.08 -2.31
CA ILE A 49 0.63 1.31 -2.70
C ILE A 49 -0.26 2.12 -1.76
N VAL A 50 0.26 3.24 -1.26
CA VAL A 50 -0.50 4.17 -0.43
C VAL A 50 -0.71 5.49 -1.18
N GLY A 51 -1.82 6.16 -0.88
CA GLY A 51 -2.09 7.51 -1.33
C GLY A 51 -2.84 8.29 -0.26
N GLY A 52 -3.20 9.53 -0.56
CA GLY A 52 -3.88 10.42 0.38
C GLY A 52 -2.91 11.35 1.11
N ALA A 53 -3.45 12.47 1.61
CA ALA A 53 -2.65 13.57 2.13
C ALA A 53 -1.73 13.17 3.28
N ALA A 54 -2.17 12.23 4.13
CA ALA A 54 -1.35 11.79 5.26
C ALA A 54 -0.18 10.88 4.82
N ALA A 55 -0.37 10.09 3.76
CA ALA A 55 0.74 9.31 3.18
C ALA A 55 1.77 10.22 2.49
N GLN A 56 1.30 11.27 1.82
CA GLN A 56 2.16 12.25 1.16
C GLN A 56 3.01 13.05 2.15
N ALA A 57 2.40 13.50 3.26
CA ALA A 57 3.12 14.23 4.32
C ALA A 57 4.27 13.39 4.92
N GLU A 58 4.08 12.07 5.01
CA GLU A 58 5.04 11.12 5.60
C GLU A 58 5.76 10.29 4.52
N MET A 59 5.86 10.77 3.28
CA MET A 59 6.44 10.02 2.16
C MET A 59 7.83 9.41 2.44
N PRO A 60 8.78 10.12 3.09
CA PRO A 60 10.07 9.53 3.45
C PRO A 60 9.97 8.29 4.33
N LEU A 61 8.93 8.21 5.16
CA LEU A 61 8.70 7.10 6.08
C LEU A 61 8.21 5.85 5.34
N PHE A 62 7.27 6.01 4.41
CA PHE A 62 6.79 4.92 3.56
C PHE A 62 7.89 4.38 2.64
N ALA A 63 8.76 5.26 2.14
CA ALA A 63 9.91 4.85 1.33
C ALA A 63 10.87 3.91 2.10
N GLN A 64 11.08 4.13 3.41
CA GLN A 64 11.91 3.26 4.25
C GLN A 64 11.32 1.85 4.42
N ALA A 65 10.00 1.70 4.31
CA ALA A 65 9.30 0.41 4.35
C ALA A 65 9.12 -0.20 2.95
N HIS A 66 9.75 0.36 1.92
CA HIS A 66 9.58 -0.03 0.51
C HIS A 66 8.12 0.03 0.02
N ILE A 67 7.31 0.91 0.61
CA ILE A 67 5.93 1.15 0.20
C ILE A 67 5.91 2.38 -0.71
N ALA A 68 5.33 2.21 -1.90
CA ALA A 68 5.18 3.32 -2.83
C ALA A 68 4.05 4.26 -2.38
N VAL A 69 4.33 5.56 -2.37
CA VAL A 69 3.32 6.62 -2.20
C VAL A 69 2.93 7.16 -3.57
N LEU A 70 1.63 7.40 -3.78
CA LEU A 70 1.11 8.07 -4.97
C LEU A 70 0.97 9.56 -4.71
N ASP A 71 1.56 10.35 -5.60
CA ASP A 71 1.41 11.79 -5.58
C ASP A 71 0.05 12.22 -6.15
N ASN A 72 -0.49 11.45 -7.09
CA ASN A 72 -1.78 11.70 -7.71
C ASN A 72 -2.35 10.42 -8.38
N LEU A 73 -3.61 10.48 -8.81
CA LEU A 73 -4.29 9.36 -9.47
C LEU A 73 -3.73 9.03 -10.87
N LEU A 74 -3.06 9.96 -11.57
CA LEU A 74 -2.44 9.66 -12.87
C LEU A 74 -1.28 8.67 -12.74
N GLU A 75 -0.58 8.66 -11.60
CA GLU A 75 0.46 7.66 -11.33
C GLU A 75 -0.10 6.27 -11.05
N LEU A 76 -1.34 6.18 -10.54
CA LEU A 76 -2.00 4.90 -10.31
C LEU A 76 -2.17 4.13 -11.61
N ASP A 77 -2.68 4.79 -12.67
CA ASP A 77 -2.89 4.16 -13.98
C ASP A 77 -1.59 3.59 -14.56
N ARG A 78 -0.47 4.32 -14.41
CA ARG A 78 0.85 3.86 -14.86
C ARG A 78 1.33 2.63 -14.10
N ARG A 79 1.04 2.54 -12.79
CA ARG A 79 1.41 1.38 -11.95
C ARG A 79 0.47 0.19 -12.13
N LEU A 80 -0.78 0.43 -12.51
CA LEU A 80 -1.77 -0.62 -12.80
C LEU A 80 -1.53 -1.30 -14.15
N ALA A 81 -1.09 -0.56 -15.17
CA ALA A 81 -0.96 -1.08 -16.54
C ALA A 81 -0.15 -2.39 -16.66
N PRO A 82 1.01 -2.58 -15.98
CA PRO A 82 1.75 -3.84 -16.01
C PRO A 82 1.05 -5.00 -15.29
N LEU A 83 0.27 -4.71 -14.24
CA LEU A 83 -0.42 -5.71 -13.42
C LEU A 83 -1.65 -6.27 -14.13
N VAL A 84 -2.32 -5.44 -14.94
CA VAL A 84 -3.51 -5.84 -15.71
C VAL A 84 -3.11 -6.55 -17.02
N THR A 85 -2.01 -6.14 -17.66
CA THR A 85 -1.54 -6.77 -18.91
C THR A 85 -0.94 -8.16 -18.69
N SER A 86 -0.18 -8.37 -17.62
CA SER A 86 0.34 -9.70 -17.23
C SER A 86 -0.76 -10.71 -16.87
N SER A 87 -1.95 -10.24 -16.50
CA SER A 87 -3.10 -11.07 -16.13
C SER A 87 -3.88 -11.61 -17.33
N ARG A 88 -3.63 -11.12 -18.56
CA ARG A 88 -4.37 -11.54 -19.77
C ARG A 88 -3.69 -12.66 -20.58
N SER A 89 -2.46 -13.06 -20.22
CA SER A 89 -1.69 -14.09 -20.95
C SER A 89 -1.94 -15.53 -20.50
N ARG A 90 -2.94 -15.78 -19.64
CA ARG A 90 -3.38 -17.14 -19.27
C ARG A 90 -4.88 -17.29 -19.59
N ARG A 91 -5.20 -17.40 -20.87
CA ARG A 91 -6.44 -18.02 -21.35
C ARG A 91 -6.12 -18.86 -22.57
#